data_AF-A0A7V5XI47-F1
#
_entry.id   AF-A0A7V5XI47-F1
#
_cell.length_a   1.000
_cell.length_b   1.000
_cell.length_c   1.000
_cell.angle_alpha   90.00
_cell.angle_beta   90.00
_cell.angle_gamma   90.00
#
_symmetry.space_group_name_H-M   'P 1'
#
loop_
_entity.id
_entity.type
_entity.pdbx_description
1 polymer ?
#
loop_
_entity_poly.entity_id
_entity_poly.type
_entity_poly.pdbx_seq_one_letter_code
_entity_poly.pdbx_strand_id
1 'polypeptide(L)'
;MGKPLRELNRRGVKKVQLFITDDLPGIENAIKMVYPASEWQLCVLHTVRNSLNKVRAKDRGLFAEDLKRIYRAETEERAKEGILRLRERWGKIYPKVVKKWEDKAYALLTFLRYPREIRQFIYTTNQVERLAKEIKRRIKVIEVFPDEGSVERLLYLILKELNERLNSRKLRGFNEIELGNYHAFPGKIFTQ
;
A
#
# COMPACT_ATOMS: atom_id res chain seq x y z
N MET A 1 13.58 -3.81 -12.50
CA MET A 1 12.78 -3.19 -11.41
C MET A 1 13.57 -2.56 -10.26
N GLY A 2 14.85 -2.88 -10.02
CA GLY A 2 15.60 -2.30 -8.88
C GLY A 2 16.22 -0.90 -9.07
N LYS A 3 16.13 -0.29 -10.27
CA LYS A 3 16.79 1.01 -10.55
C LYS A 3 16.29 2.14 -9.64
N PRO A 4 14.97 2.35 -9.43
CA PRO A 4 14.50 3.40 -8.51
C PRO A 4 14.93 3.17 -7.06
N LEU A 5 14.89 1.92 -6.57
CA LEU A 5 15.30 1.59 -5.20
C LEU A 5 16.79 1.87 -4.97
N ARG A 6 17.64 1.50 -5.93
CA ARG A 6 19.08 1.79 -5.86
C ARG A 6 19.36 3.29 -5.89
N GLU A 7 18.58 4.04 -6.67
CA GLU A 7 18.72 5.49 -6.73
C GLU A 7 18.33 6.16 -5.40
N LEU A 8 17.24 5.72 -4.76
CA LEU A 8 16.89 6.17 -3.41
C LEU A 8 18.02 5.88 -2.40
N ASN A 9 18.61 4.67 -2.47
CA ASN A 9 19.71 4.30 -1.59
C ASN A 9 20.95 5.18 -1.83
N ARG A 10 21.29 5.42 -3.10
CA ARG A 10 22.41 6.28 -3.50
C ARG A 10 22.20 7.72 -3.02
N ARG A 11 20.97 8.23 -3.08
CA ARG A 11 20.57 9.56 -2.61
C ARG A 11 20.48 9.69 -1.08
N GLY A 12 20.80 8.63 -0.33
CA GLY A 12 20.94 8.69 1.13
C GLY A 12 19.80 8.02 1.92
N VAL A 13 18.76 7.48 1.27
CA VAL A 13 17.72 6.74 1.99
C VAL A 13 18.26 5.37 2.36
N LYS A 14 18.80 5.22 3.58
CA LYS A 14 19.46 3.98 4.04
C LYS A 14 18.53 3.02 4.78
N LYS A 15 17.54 3.54 5.51
CA LYS A 15 16.62 2.77 6.33
C LYS A 15 15.19 3.04 5.88
N VAL A 16 14.48 1.98 5.49
CA VAL A 16 13.04 2.01 5.20
C VAL A 16 12.40 0.91 6.03
N GLN A 17 11.30 1.19 6.72
CA GLN A 17 10.63 0.17 7.54
C GLN A 17 9.75 -0.73 6.68
N LEU A 18 8.91 -0.11 5.86
CA LEU A 18 7.89 -0.79 5.06
C LEU A 18 7.85 -0.24 3.64
N PHE A 19 7.87 -1.15 2.67
CA PHE A 19 7.49 -0.86 1.30
C PHE A 19 6.08 -1.40 1.04
N ILE A 20 5.19 -0.55 0.54
CA ILE A 20 3.85 -0.94 0.10
C ILE A 20 3.81 -0.81 -1.41
N THR A 21 3.56 -1.89 -2.12
CA THR A 21 3.53 -1.87 -3.59
C THR A 21 2.35 -2.65 -4.13
N ASP A 22 2.03 -2.41 -5.39
CA ASP A 22 1.15 -3.31 -6.13
C ASP A 22 1.89 -4.62 -6.45
N ASP A 23 1.14 -5.57 -7.02
CA ASP A 23 1.64 -6.91 -7.36
C ASP A 23 2.50 -6.88 -8.62
N LEU A 24 3.62 -6.17 -8.56
CA LEU A 24 4.56 -6.02 -9.66
C LEU A 24 5.56 -7.18 -9.64
N PRO A 25 5.74 -7.91 -10.77
CA PRO A 25 6.65 -9.06 -10.82
C PRO A 25 8.07 -8.74 -10.35
N GLY A 26 8.57 -9.45 -9.33
CA GLY A 26 9.94 -9.29 -8.84
C GLY A 26 10.20 -8.06 -7.96
N ILE A 27 9.17 -7.29 -7.59
CA ILE A 27 9.34 -6.13 -6.68
C ILE A 27 9.81 -6.55 -5.30
N GLU A 28 9.26 -7.64 -4.76
CA GLU A 28 9.64 -8.19 -3.45
C GLU A 28 11.14 -8.52 -3.42
N ASN A 29 11.63 -9.21 -4.47
CA ASN A 29 13.04 -9.56 -4.58
C ASN A 29 13.92 -8.32 -4.73
N ALA A 30 13.49 -7.33 -5.52
CA ALA A 30 14.23 -6.09 -5.68
C ALA A 30 14.33 -5.29 -4.37
N ILE A 31 13.27 -5.27 -3.56
CA ILE A 31 13.28 -4.66 -2.22
C ILE A 31 14.26 -5.41 -1.32
N LYS A 32 14.15 -6.74 -1.22
CA LYS A 32 15.06 -7.55 -0.38
C LYS A 32 16.54 -7.40 -0.75
N MET A 33 16.84 -7.20 -2.04
CA MET A 33 18.21 -6.97 -2.50
C MET A 33 18.78 -5.61 -2.10
N VAL A 34 17.98 -4.54 -2.13
CA VAL A 34 18.47 -3.17 -1.88
C VAL A 34 18.28 -2.76 -0.42
N TYR A 35 17.24 -3.27 0.23
CA TYR A 35 16.82 -2.96 1.58
C TYR A 35 16.44 -4.24 2.35
N PRO A 36 17.42 -5.09 2.69
CA PRO A 36 17.17 -6.42 3.26
C PRO A 36 16.45 -6.40 4.63
N ALA A 37 16.58 -5.30 5.38
CA ALA A 37 15.94 -5.14 6.69
C ALA A 37 14.49 -4.63 6.62
N SER A 38 14.03 -4.20 5.43
CA SER A 38 12.69 -3.66 5.22
C SER A 38 11.66 -4.76 5.08
N GLU A 39 10.48 -4.52 5.65
CA GLU A 39 9.31 -5.31 5.35
C GLU A 39 8.69 -4.92 4.02
N TRP A 40 7.94 -5.85 3.45
CA TRP A 40 7.17 -5.62 2.23
C TRP A 40 5.71 -6.00 2.46
N GLN A 41 4.82 -5.09 2.08
CA GLN A 41 3.38 -5.31 2.04
C GLN A 41 2.87 -5.21 0.61
N LEU A 42 2.00 -6.15 0.25
CA LEU A 42 1.19 -6.02 -0.93
C LEU A 42 0.03 -5.06 -0.68
N CYS A 43 -0.22 -4.14 -1.60
CA CYS A 43 -1.28 -3.16 -1.45
C CYS A 43 -2.66 -3.83 -1.36
N VAL A 44 -3.29 -3.71 -0.20
CA VAL A 44 -4.59 -4.32 0.10
C VAL A 44 -5.70 -3.79 -0.81
N LEU A 45 -5.87 -2.46 -0.92
CA LEU A 45 -6.97 -1.91 -1.73
C LEU A 45 -6.85 -2.20 -3.23
N HIS A 46 -5.64 -2.19 -3.81
CA HIS A 46 -5.45 -2.66 -5.18
C HIS A 46 -5.78 -4.14 -5.32
N THR A 47 -5.42 -4.97 -4.34
CA THR A 47 -5.81 -6.39 -4.33
C THR A 47 -7.32 -6.57 -4.22
N VAL A 48 -8.01 -5.79 -3.38
CA VAL A 48 -9.48 -5.77 -3.27
C VAL A 48 -10.11 -5.37 -4.60
N ARG A 49 -9.70 -4.24 -5.21
CA ARG A 49 -10.22 -3.77 -6.49
C ARG A 49 -10.01 -4.81 -7.60
N ASN A 50 -8.81 -5.37 -7.70
CA ASN A 50 -8.48 -6.42 -8.65
C ASN A 50 -9.32 -7.70 -8.44
N SER A 51 -9.67 -8.01 -7.19
CA SER A 51 -10.52 -9.15 -6.85
C SER A 51 -11.97 -8.90 -7.28
N LEU A 52 -12.52 -7.73 -6.95
CA LEU A 52 -13.90 -7.37 -7.30
C LEU A 52 -14.15 -7.28 -8.82
N ASN A 53 -13.13 -6.87 -9.59
CA ASN A 53 -13.19 -6.87 -11.05
C ASN A 53 -13.33 -8.28 -11.65
N LYS A 54 -12.93 -9.32 -10.91
CA LYS A 54 -12.99 -10.73 -11.33
C LYS A 54 -14.24 -11.47 -10.82
N VAL A 55 -15.08 -10.77 -10.05
CA VAL A 55 -16.30 -11.32 -9.43
C VAL A 55 -17.53 -10.81 -10.17
N ARG A 56 -18.54 -11.66 -10.32
CA ARG A 56 -19.81 -11.33 -10.98
C ARG A 56 -20.53 -10.21 -10.23
N ALA A 57 -21.20 -9.32 -10.95
CA ALA A 57 -21.85 -8.14 -10.36
C ALA A 57 -22.75 -8.46 -9.16
N LYS A 58 -23.56 -9.53 -9.26
CA LYS A 58 -24.45 -9.99 -8.19
C LYS A 58 -23.75 -10.40 -6.89
N ASP A 59 -22.50 -10.85 -6.97
CA ASP A 59 -21.74 -11.35 -5.82
C ASP A 59 -20.81 -10.28 -5.22
N ARG A 60 -20.55 -9.18 -5.95
CA ARG A 60 -19.56 -8.16 -5.57
C ARG A 60 -19.81 -7.56 -4.20
N GLY A 61 -21.06 -7.29 -3.84
CA GLY A 61 -21.40 -6.70 -2.53
C GLY A 61 -21.01 -7.62 -1.37
N LEU A 62 -21.44 -8.87 -1.42
CA LEU A 62 -21.14 -9.87 -0.39
C LEU A 62 -19.64 -10.19 -0.35
N PHE A 63 -19.01 -10.32 -1.52
CA PHE A 63 -17.57 -10.57 -1.62
C PHE A 63 -16.75 -9.40 -1.04
N ALA A 64 -17.16 -8.16 -1.29
CA ALA A 64 -16.50 -6.97 -0.73
C ALA A 64 -16.57 -6.94 0.80
N GLU A 65 -17.72 -7.28 1.38
CA GLU A 65 -17.87 -7.35 2.84
C GLU A 65 -17.02 -8.46 3.46
N ASP A 66 -16.91 -9.62 2.81
CA ASP A 66 -16.01 -10.69 3.28
C ASP A 66 -14.54 -10.26 3.21
N LEU A 67 -14.10 -9.59 2.13
CA LEU A 67 -12.75 -9.02 2.05
C LEU A 67 -12.49 -7.95 3.12
N LYS A 68 -13.50 -7.13 3.41
CA LYS A 68 -13.42 -6.06 4.42
C LYS A 68 -13.22 -6.59 5.82
N ARG A 69 -13.81 -7.74 6.15
CA ARG A 69 -13.58 -8.43 7.42
C ARG A 69 -12.12 -8.87 7.59
N ILE A 70 -11.44 -9.23 6.49
CA ILE A 70 -10.02 -9.63 6.53
C ILE A 70 -9.13 -8.44 6.88
N TYR A 71 -9.18 -7.35 6.09
CA TYR A 71 -8.24 -6.24 6.27
C TYR A 71 -8.63 -5.27 7.40
N ARG A 72 -9.84 -5.39 7.98
CA ARG A 72 -10.23 -4.68 9.20
C ARG A 72 -10.13 -5.52 10.47
N ALA A 73 -9.61 -6.74 10.38
CA ALA A 73 -9.38 -7.59 11.54
C ALA A 73 -8.44 -6.91 12.55
N GLU A 74 -8.66 -7.19 13.84
CA GLU A 74 -7.84 -6.62 14.91
C GLU A 74 -6.52 -7.37 15.10
N THR A 75 -6.50 -8.68 14.79
CA THR A 75 -5.33 -9.54 14.92
C THR A 75 -5.09 -10.38 13.66
N GLU A 76 -3.89 -10.92 13.53
CA GLU A 76 -3.49 -11.77 12.40
C GLU A 76 -4.31 -13.08 12.36
N GLU A 77 -4.64 -13.63 13.52
CA GLU A 77 -5.47 -14.83 13.67
C GLU A 77 -6.87 -14.57 13.11
N ARG A 78 -7.48 -13.43 13.46
CA ARG A 78 -8.80 -13.05 12.95
C ARG A 78 -8.80 -12.79 11.45
N ALA A 79 -7.73 -12.21 10.92
CA ALA A 79 -7.56 -12.04 9.48
C ALA A 79 -7.44 -13.40 8.76
N LYS A 80 -6.68 -14.34 9.32
CA LYS A 80 -6.53 -15.71 8.80
C LYS A 80 -7.86 -16.47 8.85
N GLU A 81 -8.62 -16.38 9.94
CA GLU A 81 -9.99 -16.90 10.00
C GLU A 81 -10.88 -16.31 8.90
N GLY A 82 -10.74 -15.00 8.62
CA GLY A 82 -11.43 -14.33 7.52
C GLY A 82 -11.09 -14.92 6.15
N ILE A 83 -9.81 -15.24 5.90
CA ILE A 83 -9.36 -15.89 4.66
C ILE A 83 -9.94 -17.31 4.54
N LEU A 84 -9.99 -18.07 5.63
CA LEU A 84 -10.60 -19.41 5.64
C LEU A 84 -12.09 -19.34 5.27
N ARG A 85 -12.84 -18.41 5.87
CA ARG A 85 -14.26 -18.18 5.52
C ARG A 85 -14.44 -17.73 4.07
N LEU A 86 -13.54 -16.88 3.57
CA LEU A 86 -13.53 -16.47 2.17
C LEU A 86 -13.37 -17.68 1.26
N ARG A 87 -12.49 -18.62 1.60
CA ARG A 87 -12.29 -19.87 0.87
C ARG A 87 -13.50 -20.78 0.92
N GLU A 88 -14.10 -21.00 2.09
CA GLU A 88 -15.27 -21.86 2.22
C GLU A 88 -16.43 -21.36 1.35
N ARG A 89 -16.68 -20.04 1.38
CA ARG A 89 -17.80 -19.43 0.67
C ARG A 89 -17.55 -19.27 -0.82
N TRP A 90 -16.36 -18.83 -1.20
CA TRP A 90 -16.06 -18.39 -2.56
C TRP A 90 -15.04 -19.25 -3.30
N GLY A 91 -14.36 -20.18 -2.63
CA GLY A 91 -13.28 -20.97 -3.21
C GLY A 91 -13.72 -21.84 -4.39
N LYS A 92 -14.96 -22.34 -4.38
CA LYS A 92 -15.54 -23.09 -5.51
C LYS A 92 -15.96 -22.20 -6.68
N ILE A 93 -16.34 -20.95 -6.41
CA ILE A 93 -16.91 -20.02 -7.40
C ILE A 93 -15.80 -19.18 -8.05
N TYR A 94 -14.85 -18.71 -7.25
CA TYR A 94 -13.76 -17.81 -7.61
C TYR A 94 -12.38 -18.35 -7.17
N PRO A 95 -12.01 -19.59 -7.56
CA PRO A 95 -10.82 -20.28 -7.04
C PRO A 95 -9.53 -19.48 -7.23
N LYS A 96 -9.35 -18.84 -8.40
CA LYS A 96 -8.15 -18.03 -8.69
C LYS A 96 -8.04 -16.79 -7.81
N VAL A 97 -9.17 -16.18 -7.44
CA VAL A 97 -9.18 -14.98 -6.60
C VAL A 97 -8.87 -15.38 -5.16
N VAL A 98 -9.57 -16.38 -4.63
CA VAL A 98 -9.36 -16.89 -3.27
C VAL A 98 -7.92 -17.39 -3.09
N LYS A 99 -7.41 -18.19 -4.03
CA LYS A 99 -6.04 -18.69 -3.98
C LYS A 99 -5.01 -17.55 -3.88
N LYS A 100 -5.21 -16.44 -4.59
CA LYS A 100 -4.34 -15.26 -4.46
C LYS A 100 -4.33 -14.69 -3.05
N TRP A 101 -5.47 -14.63 -2.37
CA TRP A 101 -5.56 -14.14 -1.00
C TRP A 101 -4.89 -15.10 0.00
N GLU A 102 -5.01 -16.42 -0.23
CA GLU A 102 -4.29 -17.42 0.57
C GLU A 102 -2.77 -17.32 0.34
N ASP A 103 -2.32 -17.40 -0.91
CA ASP A 103 -0.89 -17.41 -1.28
C ASP A 103 -0.18 -16.11 -0.87
N LYS A 104 -0.89 -14.98 -0.89
CA LYS A 104 -0.34 -13.65 -0.56
C LYS A 104 -0.73 -13.15 0.84
N ALA A 105 -1.30 -14.00 1.70
CA ALA A 105 -1.68 -13.62 3.06
C ALA A 105 -0.52 -12.99 3.85
N TYR A 106 0.69 -13.56 3.73
CA TYR A 106 1.91 -13.07 4.40
C TYR A 106 2.23 -11.60 4.07
N ALA A 107 1.97 -11.17 2.83
CA ALA A 107 2.23 -9.82 2.35
C ALA A 107 1.01 -8.90 2.48
N LEU A 108 -0.21 -9.45 2.45
CA LEU A 108 -1.45 -8.67 2.59
C LEU A 108 -1.75 -8.28 4.04
N LEU A 109 -1.25 -9.06 5.00
CA LEU A 109 -1.53 -8.89 6.43
C LEU A 109 -0.40 -8.20 7.20
N THR A 110 0.69 -7.81 6.54
CA THR A 110 1.88 -7.20 7.17
C THR A 110 1.54 -5.98 8.03
N PHE A 111 0.53 -5.18 7.63
CA PHE A 111 0.06 -4.02 8.40
C PHE A 111 -0.39 -4.35 9.82
N LEU A 112 -0.80 -5.60 10.11
CA LEU A 112 -1.23 -6.01 11.46
C LEU A 112 -0.07 -6.00 12.47
N ARG A 113 1.18 -6.03 12.00
CA ARG A 113 2.38 -5.87 12.83
C ARG A 113 2.60 -4.44 13.29
N TYR A 114 1.88 -3.47 12.73
CA TYR A 114 1.99 -2.04 13.04
C TYR A 114 0.89 -1.58 14.00
N PRO A 115 1.11 -0.48 14.75
CA PRO A 115 0.11 0.09 15.67
C PRO A 115 -1.24 0.36 14.99
N ARG A 116 -2.33 0.05 15.70
CA ARG A 116 -3.71 0.09 15.19
C ARG A 116 -4.07 1.47 14.61
N GLU A 117 -3.56 2.51 15.24
CA GLU A 117 -3.76 3.92 14.94
C GLU A 117 -3.32 4.28 13.52
N ILE A 118 -2.26 3.64 13.03
CA ILE A 118 -1.68 3.91 11.70
C ILE A 118 -2.05 2.88 10.64
N ARG A 119 -2.59 1.72 11.00
CA ARG A 119 -2.95 0.63 10.06
C ARG A 119 -3.77 1.13 8.88
N GLN A 120 -4.74 2.03 9.13
CA GLN A 120 -5.57 2.61 8.08
C GLN A 120 -4.76 3.34 6.99
N PHE A 121 -3.62 3.96 7.33
CA PHE A 121 -2.76 4.62 6.35
C PHE A 121 -1.87 3.63 5.60
N ILE A 122 -1.69 2.43 6.13
CA ILE A 122 -0.87 1.37 5.55
C ILE A 122 -1.68 0.54 4.54
N TYR A 123 -2.90 0.11 4.91
CA TYR A 123 -3.71 -0.73 4.01
C TYR A 123 -4.57 0.07 3.04
N THR A 124 -4.76 1.39 3.23
CA THR A 124 -5.47 2.25 2.27
C THR A 124 -4.53 2.98 1.31
N THR A 125 -5.00 3.24 0.10
CA THR A 125 -4.29 3.97 -0.96
C THR A 125 -4.74 5.43 -1.07
N ASN A 126 -5.58 5.92 -0.15
CA ASN A 126 -6.27 7.21 -0.29
C ASN A 126 -5.34 8.38 -0.60
N GLN A 127 -4.14 8.42 0.00
CA GLN A 127 -3.19 9.51 -0.24
C GLN A 127 -2.56 9.42 -1.63
N VAL A 128 -2.18 8.22 -2.08
CA VAL A 128 -1.61 7.98 -3.42
C VAL A 128 -2.69 8.20 -4.49
N GLU A 129 -3.91 7.72 -4.27
CA GLU A 129 -5.04 7.95 -5.17
C GLU A 129 -5.39 9.44 -5.26
N ARG A 130 -5.34 10.18 -4.15
CA ARG A 130 -5.55 11.63 -4.15
C ARG A 130 -4.45 12.36 -4.93
N LEU A 131 -3.19 11.98 -4.75
CA LEU A 131 -2.07 12.50 -5.54
C LEU A 131 -2.29 12.23 -7.04
N ALA A 132 -2.56 10.98 -7.40
CA ALA A 132 -2.80 10.59 -8.79
C ALA A 132 -4.01 11.34 -9.39
N LYS A 133 -5.08 11.55 -8.62
CA LYS A 133 -6.25 12.32 -9.05
C LYS A 133 -5.92 13.78 -9.29
N GLU A 134 -5.10 14.39 -8.44
CA GLU A 134 -4.64 15.78 -8.62
C GLU A 134 -3.81 15.92 -9.90
N ILE A 135 -2.84 15.02 -10.11
CA ILE A 135 -2.03 14.98 -11.33
C ILE A 135 -2.94 14.84 -12.55
N LYS A 136 -3.84 13.84 -12.55
CA LYS A 136 -4.81 13.61 -13.64
C LYS A 136 -5.67 14.82 -13.94
N ARG A 137 -6.12 15.55 -12.90
CA ARG A 137 -6.93 16.76 -13.07
C ARG A 137 -6.18 17.85 -13.83
N ARG A 138 -4.89 18.05 -13.51
CA ARG A 138 -4.07 19.12 -14.11
C ARG A 138 -3.58 18.79 -15.51
N ILE A 139 -3.29 17.52 -15.79
CA ILE A 139 -2.92 17.11 -17.15
C ILE A 139 -4.14 17.04 -18.07
N LYS A 140 -5.37 16.86 -17.55
CA LYS A 140 -6.58 16.69 -18.37
C LYS A 140 -6.88 17.87 -19.29
N VAL A 141 -6.49 19.10 -18.92
CA VAL A 141 -6.70 20.30 -19.75
C VAL A 141 -5.66 20.45 -20.86
N ILE A 142 -4.64 19.59 -20.87
CA ILE A 142 -3.58 19.58 -21.89
C ILE A 142 -3.88 18.41 -22.83
N GLU A 143 -4.25 18.71 -24.07
CA GLU A 143 -4.60 17.69 -25.05
C GLU A 143 -3.37 16.92 -25.55
N VAL A 144 -2.26 17.63 -25.80
CA VAL A 144 -1.00 17.06 -26.31
C VAL A 144 0.17 17.72 -25.62
N PHE A 145 1.15 16.91 -25.21
CA PHE A 145 2.43 17.41 -24.72
C PHE A 145 3.45 17.46 -25.88
N PRO A 146 4.26 18.52 -25.99
CA PRO A 146 5.27 18.62 -27.06
C PRO A 146 6.37 17.55 -26.98
N ASP A 147 6.79 17.20 -25.76
CA ASP A 147 7.88 16.26 -25.48
C ASP A 147 7.78 15.71 -24.04
N GLU A 148 8.56 14.68 -23.75
CA GLU A 148 8.62 14.04 -22.41
C GLU A 148 9.09 15.01 -21.32
N GLY A 149 10.07 15.88 -21.62
CA GLY A 149 10.56 16.88 -20.68
C GLY A 149 9.50 17.92 -20.29
N SER A 150 8.58 18.25 -21.21
CA SER A 150 7.42 19.09 -20.89
C SER A 150 6.47 18.42 -19.87
N VAL A 151 6.28 17.10 -19.97
CA VAL A 151 5.51 16.32 -18.97
C VAL A 151 6.23 16.30 -17.62
N GLU A 152 7.55 16.06 -17.62
CA GLU A 152 8.36 16.02 -16.41
C GLU A 152 8.34 17.36 -15.66
N ARG A 153 8.49 18.49 -16.37
CA ARG A 153 8.44 19.83 -15.78
C ARG A 153 7.09 20.09 -15.13
N LEU A 154 6.00 19.78 -15.82
CA LEU A 154 4.66 19.95 -15.25
C LEU A 154 4.49 19.06 -14.01
N LEU A 155 4.87 17.79 -14.09
CA LEU A 155 4.78 16.86 -12.96
C LEU A 155 5.59 17.39 -11.77
N TYR A 156 6.82 17.88 -12.00
CA TYR A 156 7.64 18.50 -10.96
C TYR A 156 6.93 19.70 -10.30
N LEU A 157 6.36 20.62 -11.08
CA LEU A 157 5.65 21.78 -10.54
C LEU A 157 4.45 21.37 -9.68
N ILE A 158 3.67 20.37 -10.13
CA ILE A 158 2.53 19.83 -9.37
C ILE A 158 3.02 19.21 -8.05
N LEU A 159 4.07 18.39 -8.12
CA LEU A 159 4.63 17.72 -6.93
C LEU A 159 5.22 18.73 -5.95
N LYS A 160 5.89 19.78 -6.42
CA LYS A 160 6.44 20.85 -5.60
C LYS A 160 5.35 21.59 -4.83
N GLU A 161 4.29 22.03 -5.52
CA GLU A 161 3.16 22.71 -4.88
C GLU A 161 2.45 21.80 -3.86
N LEU A 162 2.26 20.53 -4.21
CA LEU A 162 1.68 19.56 -3.29
C LEU A 162 2.55 19.34 -2.05
N ASN A 163 3.87 19.29 -2.22
CA ASN A 163 4.81 19.15 -1.12
C ASN A 163 4.72 20.37 -0.18
N GLU A 164 4.74 21.59 -0.71
CA GLU A 164 4.59 22.83 0.07
C GLU A 164 3.28 22.84 0.86
N ARG A 165 2.16 22.49 0.22
CA ARG A 165 0.84 22.44 0.87
C ARG A 165 0.74 21.37 1.95
N LEU A 166 1.41 20.24 1.79
CA LEU A 166 1.32 19.11 2.71
C LEU A 166 2.41 19.12 3.79
N ASN A 167 3.41 20.00 3.69
CA ASN A 167 4.58 20.02 4.57
C ASN A 167 4.22 20.17 6.06
N SER A 168 3.18 20.93 6.39
CA SER A 168 2.71 21.13 7.77
C SER A 168 1.72 20.08 8.25
N ARG A 169 1.28 19.17 7.37
CA ARG A 169 0.21 18.21 7.69
C ARG A 169 0.78 16.94 8.30
N LYS A 170 0.52 16.71 9.58
CA LYS A 170 0.74 15.42 10.23
C LYS A 170 -0.48 14.51 10.08
N LEU A 171 -0.25 13.21 9.84
CA LEU A 171 -1.32 12.22 9.79
C LEU A 171 -1.73 11.84 11.23
N ARG A 172 -3.03 11.59 11.43
CA ARG A 172 -3.56 11.10 12.71
C ARG A 172 -2.88 9.77 13.10
N GLY A 173 -2.68 9.51 14.38
CA GLY A 173 -1.96 8.32 14.86
C GLY A 173 -0.43 8.45 14.77
N PHE A 174 0.12 9.18 13.80
CA PHE A 174 1.57 9.43 13.77
C PHE A 174 2.01 10.43 14.86
N ASN A 175 1.18 11.43 15.19
CA ASN A 175 1.40 12.30 16.34
C ASN A 175 1.51 11.53 17.66
N GLU A 176 0.69 10.49 17.81
CA GLU A 176 0.61 9.68 19.03
C GLU A 176 1.82 8.74 19.17
N ILE A 177 2.44 8.37 18.05
CA ILE A 177 3.67 7.55 18.00
C ILE A 177 4.93 8.39 18.22
N GLU A 178 5.00 9.62 17.69
CA GLU A 178 6.15 10.53 17.88
C GLU A 178 6.35 10.97 19.34
N LEU A 179 5.28 11.02 20.15
CA LEU A 179 5.30 11.53 21.53
C LEU A 179 5.72 10.50 22.60
N GLY A 180 6.35 9.38 22.20
CA GLY A 180 7.07 8.51 23.14
C GLY A 180 6.29 7.35 23.78
N ASN A 181 5.02 7.13 23.43
CA ASN A 181 4.22 6.03 24.04
C ASN A 181 4.15 4.75 23.22
N TYR A 182 4.74 4.72 22.03
CA TYR A 182 4.83 3.52 21.21
C TYR A 182 6.28 3.29 20.79
N HIS A 183 7.01 2.47 21.54
CA HIS A 183 8.05 1.64 20.92
C HIS A 183 7.32 0.68 19.98
N ALA A 184 7.05 1.12 18.75
CA ALA A 184 6.38 0.29 17.75
C ALA A 184 7.15 -1.02 17.45
N PHE A 185 8.35 -1.22 18.03
CA PHE A 185 9.19 -2.38 17.78
C PHE A 185 10.01 -2.76 19.03
N PRO A 186 9.65 -3.82 19.78
CA PRO A 186 10.60 -4.50 20.66
C PRO A 186 11.79 -4.98 19.80
N GLY A 187 12.99 -4.45 20.06
CA GLY A 187 14.23 -4.96 19.46
C GLY A 187 14.73 -4.32 18.16
N LYS A 188 14.05 -3.31 17.59
CA LYS A 188 14.63 -2.47 16.52
C LYS A 188 14.74 -1.02 16.99
N ILE A 189 15.75 -0.76 17.82
CA ILE A 189 16.14 0.60 18.19
C ILE A 189 16.76 1.24 16.95
N PHE A 190 16.05 2.20 16.37
CA PHE A 190 16.61 3.10 15.36
C PHE A 190 16.99 4.39 16.06
N THR A 191 18.19 4.44 16.62
CA THR A 191 18.84 5.71 16.90
C THR A 191 19.06 6.46 15.59
N GLN A 192 18.93 7.79 15.68
CA GLN A 192 19.07 8.76 14.60
C GLN A 192 20.36 8.53 13.80
#